data_AF-A0AAD8SEK1-F1
#
_entry.id   AF-A0AAD8SEK1-F1
#
_cell.length_a   1.000
_cell.length_b   1.000
_cell.length_c   1.000
_cell.angle_alpha   90.00
_cell.angle_beta   90.00
_cell.angle_gamma   90.00
#
_symmetry.space_group_name_H-M   'P 1'
#
loop_
_entity.id
_entity.type
_entity.pdbx_description
1 polymer ?
#
loop_
_entity_poly.entity_id
_entity_poly.type
_entity_poly.pdbx_seq_one_letter_code
_entity_poly.pdbx_strand_id
1 'polypeptide(L)'
;MLLVDGEPVTSSSAPSGSSSTGSSGRELVAALMANPGLCAASERLRATPERRISSGPEGPRNVYVFQREYATVDPARVELVGTDEMTTCVGVIIRNNKTGMISISHMDFQKIVEGGFKQMLELLGGDNAPFDVHLIGGFDDASTKVVHSSGGKRNKQEGYSHPLCCKIVEVLHKSEQQFHLRSFCVLGNNTTTDSYGNSRPIVGGFVVSDFLTSESIKALISTVFSTCERHICKIKTLKAVAQGNI
;
A
#
# COMPACT_ATOMS: atom_id res chain seq x y z
N MET A 1 -6.36 5.04 -13.98
CA MET A 1 -5.23 5.73 -14.59
C MET A 1 -4.31 6.13 -13.46
N LEU A 2 -3.12 5.55 -13.42
CA LEU A 2 -2.12 5.84 -12.41
C LEU A 2 -1.20 6.96 -12.90
N LEU A 3 -1.04 7.99 -12.07
CA LEU A 3 -0.31 9.22 -12.36
C LEU A 3 0.81 9.40 -11.33
N VAL A 4 1.98 9.83 -11.76
CA VAL A 4 3.09 10.27 -10.91
C VAL A 4 3.51 11.65 -11.39
N ASP A 5 3.59 12.62 -10.48
CA ASP A 5 3.89 14.03 -10.80
C ASP A 5 2.97 14.63 -11.89
N GLY A 6 1.73 14.14 -11.98
CA GLY A 6 0.73 14.57 -12.97
C GLY A 6 0.77 13.81 -14.30
N GLU A 7 1.77 12.94 -14.51
CA GLU A 7 1.97 12.22 -15.77
C GLU A 7 1.56 10.74 -15.66
N PRO A 8 0.93 10.16 -16.71
CA PRO A 8 0.57 8.74 -16.72
C PRO A 8 1.79 7.83 -16.62
N VAL A 9 1.70 6.82 -15.76
CA VAL A 9 2.73 5.78 -15.66
C VAL A 9 2.66 4.92 -16.91
N THR A 10 3.73 4.90 -17.69
CA THR A 10 3.87 4.06 -18.88
C THR A 10 4.58 2.76 -18.52
N SER A 11 4.02 1.63 -18.96
CA SER A 11 4.79 0.39 -19.09
C SER A 11 5.63 0.51 -20.35
N SER A 12 6.94 0.22 -20.29
CA SER A 12 7.78 0.18 -21.49
C SER A 12 7.27 -0.91 -22.44
N SER A 13 6.49 -0.55 -23.46
CA SER A 13 5.99 -1.50 -24.44
C SER A 13 7.12 -1.98 -25.35
N ALA A 14 7.46 -3.27 -25.27
CA ALA A 14 8.04 -3.98 -26.42
C ALA A 14 6.99 -4.07 -27.55
N PRO A 15 7.41 -4.20 -28.83
CA PRO A 15 6.49 -4.13 -29.96
C PRO A 15 5.44 -5.25 -29.92
N SER A 16 4.25 -4.91 -30.37
CA SER A 16 3.06 -5.75 -30.54
C SER A 16 3.35 -7.22 -30.88
N GLY A 17 2.98 -8.11 -29.95
CA GLY A 17 2.88 -9.55 -30.22
C GLY A 17 3.32 -10.45 -29.07
N SER A 18 2.58 -10.49 -27.95
CA SER A 18 2.34 -11.71 -27.15
C SER A 18 1.54 -11.38 -25.89
N SER A 19 0.41 -12.06 -25.73
CA SER A 19 -0.42 -12.02 -24.52
C SER A 19 0.28 -12.73 -23.37
N SER A 20 0.95 -11.98 -22.49
CA SER A 20 1.28 -12.46 -21.15
C SER A 20 0.67 -11.51 -20.12
N THR A 21 -0.40 -11.97 -19.48
CA THR A 21 -1.19 -11.23 -18.48
C THR A 21 -0.44 -10.98 -17.16
N GLY A 22 0.83 -11.40 -17.05
CA GLY A 22 1.67 -11.24 -15.86
C GLY A 22 2.85 -10.26 -15.99
N SER A 23 3.12 -9.68 -17.16
CA SER A 23 4.27 -8.78 -17.35
C SER A 23 4.00 -7.33 -16.92
N SER A 24 2.77 -6.83 -17.12
CA SER A 24 2.44 -5.41 -16.92
C SER A 24 2.66 -4.92 -15.48
N GLY A 25 2.21 -5.65 -14.46
CA GLY A 25 2.37 -5.22 -13.07
C GLY A 25 3.84 -5.13 -12.61
N ARG A 26 4.69 -6.04 -13.10
CA ARG A 26 6.12 -6.08 -12.72
C ARG A 26 6.89 -4.92 -13.33
N GLU A 27 6.64 -4.63 -14.60
CA GLU A 27 7.25 -3.50 -15.31
C GLU A 27 6.82 -2.17 -14.69
N LEU A 28 5.53 -2.03 -14.34
CA LEU A 28 5.02 -0.85 -13.65
C LEU A 28 5.68 -0.68 -12.28
N VAL A 29 5.77 -1.74 -11.46
CA VAL A 29 6.47 -1.68 -10.16
C VAL A 29 7.93 -1.26 -10.35
N ALA A 30 8.64 -1.84 -11.31
CA ALA A 30 10.04 -1.48 -11.58
C ALA A 30 10.19 0.00 -11.97
N ALA A 31 9.31 0.52 -12.83
CA ALA A 31 9.30 1.93 -13.22
C ALA A 31 9.00 2.86 -12.03
N LEU A 32 8.04 2.50 -11.17
CA LEU A 32 7.69 3.26 -9.98
C LEU A 32 8.81 3.25 -8.93
N MET A 33 9.49 2.11 -8.74
CA MET A 33 10.65 2.01 -7.85
C MET A 33 11.83 2.85 -8.31
N ALA A 34 11.97 3.08 -9.61
CA ALA A 34 13.04 3.90 -10.18
C ALA A 34 12.69 5.40 -10.30
N ASN A 35 11.45 5.80 -10.00
CA ASN A 35 11.04 7.19 -10.13
C ASN A 35 11.70 8.07 -9.03
N PRO A 36 12.44 9.13 -9.39
CA PRO A 36 13.16 9.96 -8.41
C PRO A 36 12.26 10.64 -7.36
N GLY A 37 11.08 11.13 -7.75
CA GLY A 37 10.13 11.78 -6.85
C GLY A 37 9.61 10.81 -5.78
N LEU A 38 9.28 9.59 -6.20
CA LEU A 38 8.84 8.52 -5.30
C LEU A 38 9.96 7.99 -4.41
N CYS A 39 11.19 7.87 -4.93
CA CYS A 39 12.38 7.54 -4.12
C CYS A 39 12.60 8.56 -3.01
N ALA A 40 12.58 9.85 -3.35
CA ALA A 40 12.72 10.93 -2.37
C ALA A 40 11.57 10.95 -1.36
N ALA A 41 10.33 10.66 -1.78
CA ALA A 41 9.20 10.53 -0.88
C ALA A 41 9.37 9.34 0.10
N SER A 42 9.86 8.20 -0.39
CA SER A 42 10.15 7.04 0.44
C SER A 42 11.29 7.30 1.43
N GLU A 43 12.35 8.01 1.03
CA GLU A 43 13.43 8.44 1.92
C GLU A 43 12.91 9.30 3.08
N ARG A 44 12.09 10.31 2.78
CA ARG A 44 11.47 11.16 3.81
C ARG A 44 10.59 10.35 4.75
N LEU A 45 9.86 9.37 4.23
CA LEU A 45 9.03 8.49 5.04
C LEU A 45 9.88 7.66 6.00
N ARG A 46 10.94 7.00 5.50
CA ARG A 46 11.85 6.18 6.31
C ARG A 46 12.63 6.98 7.35
N ALA A 47 12.93 8.25 7.07
CA ALA A 47 13.62 9.14 7.99
C ALA A 47 12.72 9.63 9.14
N THR A 48 11.41 9.39 9.06
CA THR A 48 10.45 9.81 10.08
C THR A 48 10.63 8.98 11.36
N PRO A 49 10.84 9.59 12.53
CA PRO A 49 10.96 8.86 13.78
C PRO A 49 9.71 8.05 14.11
N GLU A 50 9.91 6.86 14.67
CA GLU A 50 8.81 6.04 15.17
C GLU A 50 8.05 6.75 16.31
N ARG A 51 6.72 6.66 16.29
CA ARG A 51 5.85 7.21 17.34
C ARG A 51 4.98 6.11 17.91
N ARG A 52 4.98 6.00 19.24
CA ARG A 52 4.02 5.15 19.97
C ARG A 52 2.73 5.92 20.18
N ILE A 53 1.60 5.35 19.79
CA ILE A 53 0.27 5.96 19.97
C ILE A 53 -0.39 5.33 21.20
N SER A 54 -0.53 6.11 22.26
CA SER A 54 -1.25 5.71 23.46
C SER A 54 -2.76 5.85 23.27
N SER A 55 -3.51 4.82 23.65
CA SER A 55 -4.97 4.87 23.71
C SER A 55 -5.44 5.10 25.14
N GLY A 56 -6.44 5.95 25.30
CA GLY A 56 -7.02 6.33 26.59
C GLY A 56 -8.07 7.42 26.42
N PRO A 57 -8.80 7.79 27.49
CA PRO A 57 -9.89 8.78 27.44
C PRO A 57 -9.43 10.17 26.97
N GLU A 58 -8.17 10.52 27.23
CA GLU A 58 -7.51 11.75 26.80
C GLU A 58 -6.67 11.57 25.52
N GLY A 59 -6.68 10.36 24.95
CA GLY A 59 -5.95 10.04 23.72
C GLY A 59 -6.64 10.58 22.47
N PRO A 60 -5.91 10.68 21.34
CA PRO A 60 -6.50 11.11 20.08
C PRO A 60 -7.59 10.14 19.63
N ARG A 61 -8.65 10.66 19.01
CA ARG A 61 -9.68 9.84 18.34
C ARG A 61 -9.03 9.08 17.18
N ASN A 62 -8.52 7.89 17.47
CA ASN A 62 -7.79 7.09 16.51
C ASN A 62 -8.68 6.04 15.85
N VAL A 63 -8.17 5.37 14.82
CA VAL A 63 -8.76 4.19 14.19
C VAL A 63 -7.60 3.27 13.86
N TYR A 64 -7.66 2.04 14.35
CA TYR A 64 -6.70 1.02 14.02
C TYR A 64 -7.33 -0.02 13.08
N VAL A 65 -6.59 -0.40 12.04
CA VAL A 65 -7.03 -1.33 11.00
C VAL A 65 -6.18 -2.60 11.07
N PHE A 66 -6.83 -3.74 11.34
CA PHE A 66 -6.13 -5.02 11.35
C PHE A 66 -5.83 -5.52 9.94
N GLN A 67 -4.95 -6.52 9.85
CA GLN A 67 -4.71 -7.26 8.63
C GLN A 67 -6.04 -7.77 8.03
N ARG A 68 -6.20 -7.61 6.71
CA ARG A 68 -7.44 -7.88 5.96
C ARG A 68 -8.61 -6.95 6.25
N GLU A 69 -8.40 -5.84 6.93
CA GLU A 69 -9.43 -4.82 7.12
C GLU A 69 -9.15 -3.56 6.30
N TYR A 70 -10.20 -2.77 6.14
CA TYR A 70 -10.11 -1.39 5.71
C TYR A 70 -11.05 -0.52 6.54
N ALA A 71 -10.72 0.76 6.61
CA ALA A 71 -11.56 1.77 7.23
C ALA A 71 -11.62 3.02 6.36
N THR A 72 -12.81 3.56 6.17
CA THR A 72 -13.02 4.88 5.56
C THR A 72 -13.43 5.86 6.65
N VAL A 73 -12.68 6.94 6.78
CA VAL A 73 -12.80 7.92 7.86
C VAL A 73 -13.07 9.32 7.32
N ASP A 74 -13.84 10.06 8.10
CA ASP A 74 -14.04 11.49 7.94
C ASP A 74 -12.97 12.22 8.78
N PRO A 75 -12.09 13.02 8.13
CA PRO A 75 -11.11 13.89 8.80
C PRO A 75 -11.65 14.74 9.94
N ALA A 76 -12.92 15.14 9.91
CA ALA A 76 -13.52 15.96 10.96
C ALA A 76 -13.76 15.17 12.26
N ARG A 77 -13.78 13.83 12.18
CA ARG A 77 -14.20 12.95 13.29
C ARG A 77 -13.06 12.09 13.83
N VAL A 78 -12.07 11.81 13.01
CA VAL A 78 -10.90 10.97 13.35
C VAL A 78 -9.65 11.83 13.30
N GLU A 79 -8.80 11.72 14.32
CA GLU A 79 -7.52 12.42 14.44
C GLU A 79 -6.34 11.59 13.93
N LEU A 80 -6.44 10.25 14.03
CA LEU A 80 -5.40 9.33 13.59
C LEU A 80 -6.03 8.08 12.97
N VAL A 81 -5.46 7.55 11.89
CA VAL A 81 -5.88 6.25 11.34
C VAL A 81 -4.68 5.48 10.85
N GLY A 82 -4.53 4.21 11.21
CA GLY A 82 -3.34 3.46 10.83
C GLY A 82 -3.39 1.96 11.08
N THR A 83 -2.26 1.32 10.80
CA THR A 83 -2.03 -0.12 10.92
C THR A 83 -0.56 -0.35 11.27
N ASP A 84 -0.25 -1.46 11.92
CA ASP A 84 1.11 -1.95 12.17
C ASP A 84 1.23 -3.43 11.78
N GLU A 85 2.32 -4.09 12.22
CA GLU A 85 2.61 -5.51 11.98
C GLU A 85 2.65 -5.93 10.49
N MET A 86 2.94 -4.97 9.59
CA MET A 86 3.11 -5.21 8.16
C MET A 86 4.51 -5.75 7.88
N THR A 87 4.65 -7.06 7.85
CA THR A 87 5.86 -7.72 7.35
C THR A 87 5.82 -7.79 5.82
N THR A 88 5.12 -8.77 5.27
CA THR A 88 4.98 -8.94 3.81
C THR A 88 3.76 -8.23 3.23
N CYS A 89 2.82 -7.82 4.09
CA CYS A 89 1.62 -7.08 3.74
C CYS A 89 1.93 -5.68 3.22
N VAL A 90 0.99 -5.11 2.47
CA VAL A 90 1.07 -3.74 1.96
C VAL A 90 -0.15 -2.99 2.45
N GLY A 91 0.07 -1.87 3.12
CA GLY A 91 -1.00 -0.96 3.43
C GLY A 91 -1.20 0.08 2.33
N VAL A 92 -2.48 0.34 2.04
CA VAL A 92 -2.93 1.24 0.98
C VAL A 92 -3.70 2.38 1.62
N ILE A 93 -3.31 3.61 1.34
CA ILE A 93 -4.05 4.81 1.71
C ILE A 93 -4.58 5.46 0.44
N ILE A 94 -5.87 5.77 0.42
CA ILE A 94 -6.54 6.47 -0.68
C ILE A 94 -7.26 7.68 -0.09
N ARG A 95 -6.94 8.88 -0.57
CA ARG A 95 -7.61 10.12 -0.19
C ARG A 95 -8.41 10.65 -1.37
N ASN A 96 -9.68 10.95 -1.15
CA ASN A 96 -10.48 11.68 -2.12
C ASN A 96 -10.08 13.16 -2.06
N ASN A 97 -9.49 13.70 -3.14
CA ASN A 97 -8.96 15.07 -3.12
C ASN A 97 -10.05 16.15 -3.09
N LYS A 98 -11.29 15.79 -3.43
CA LYS A 98 -12.44 16.69 -3.42
C LYS A 98 -13.09 16.77 -2.03
N THR A 99 -13.27 15.63 -1.37
CA THR A 99 -13.99 15.56 -0.09
C THR A 99 -13.07 15.50 1.12
N GLY A 100 -11.79 15.19 0.93
CA GLY A 100 -10.84 14.94 2.02
C GLY A 100 -11.01 13.59 2.71
N MET A 101 -12.06 12.82 2.38
CA MET A 101 -12.29 11.49 2.95
C MET A 101 -11.09 10.58 2.69
N ILE A 102 -10.71 9.78 3.69
CA ILE A 102 -9.57 8.87 3.60
C ILE A 102 -10.02 7.44 3.82
N SER A 103 -9.54 6.53 2.99
CA SER A 103 -9.68 5.10 3.16
C SER A 103 -8.30 4.48 3.31
N ILE A 104 -8.08 3.73 4.39
CA ILE A 104 -6.86 2.94 4.58
C ILE A 104 -7.21 1.46 4.59
N SER A 105 -6.27 0.62 4.17
CA SER A 105 -6.41 -0.84 4.27
C SER A 105 -5.08 -1.51 4.55
N HIS A 106 -5.14 -2.72 5.10
CA HIS A 106 -4.00 -3.61 5.30
C HIS A 106 -4.21 -4.86 4.44
N MET A 107 -3.57 -4.89 3.27
CA MET A 107 -3.72 -5.98 2.30
C MET A 107 -2.62 -7.02 2.48
N ASP A 108 -2.99 -8.30 2.57
CA ASP A 108 -2.05 -9.42 2.77
C ASP A 108 -2.01 -10.41 1.59
N PHE A 109 -2.90 -10.26 0.60
CA PHE A 109 -3.04 -11.24 -0.47
C PHE A 109 -3.56 -10.65 -1.77
N GLN A 110 -3.07 -11.15 -2.92
CA GLN A 110 -3.42 -10.62 -4.24
C GLN A 110 -4.92 -10.72 -4.57
N LYS A 111 -5.59 -11.80 -4.14
CA LYS A 111 -7.00 -12.05 -4.50
C LYS A 111 -7.99 -11.08 -3.84
N ILE A 112 -7.57 -10.36 -2.79
CA ILE A 112 -8.41 -9.37 -2.11
C ILE A 112 -8.24 -7.96 -2.69
N VAL A 113 -7.24 -7.72 -3.54
CA VAL A 113 -6.89 -6.37 -4.01
C VAL A 113 -8.04 -5.73 -4.79
N GLU A 114 -8.55 -6.38 -5.84
CA GLU A 114 -9.63 -5.81 -6.67
C GLU A 114 -10.91 -5.51 -5.87
N GLY A 115 -11.36 -6.50 -5.08
CA GLY A 115 -12.54 -6.36 -4.24
C GLY A 115 -12.34 -5.36 -3.11
N GLY A 116 -11.12 -5.24 -2.60
CA GLY A 116 -10.71 -4.23 -1.64
C GLY A 116 -10.81 -2.81 -2.20
N PHE A 117 -10.19 -2.56 -3.34
CA PHE A 117 -10.28 -1.26 -4.01
C PHE A 117 -11.72 -0.87 -4.32
N LYS A 118 -12.52 -1.79 -4.89
CA LYS A 118 -13.95 -1.54 -5.15
C LYS A 118 -14.68 -1.08 -3.88
N GLN A 119 -14.53 -1.84 -2.80
CA GLN A 119 -15.17 -1.52 -1.52
C GLN A 119 -14.71 -0.18 -0.92
N MET A 120 -13.41 0.13 -1.03
CA MET A 120 -12.85 1.39 -0.53
C MET A 120 -13.38 2.59 -1.33
N LEU A 121 -13.41 2.48 -2.66
CA LEU A 121 -13.87 3.55 -3.56
C LEU A 121 -15.38 3.81 -3.42
N GLU A 122 -16.19 2.76 -3.27
CA GLU A 122 -17.63 2.89 -3.00
C GLU A 122 -17.92 3.74 -1.76
N LEU A 123 -17.09 3.65 -0.71
CA LEU A 123 -17.27 4.44 0.52
C LEU A 123 -16.65 5.84 0.44
N LEU A 124 -15.57 6.01 -0.31
CA LEU A 124 -14.98 7.33 -0.55
C LEU A 124 -15.91 8.24 -1.37
N GLY A 125 -16.73 7.63 -2.22
CA GLY A 125 -17.61 8.33 -3.15
C GLY A 125 -16.83 9.22 -4.12
N GLY A 126 -17.57 10.05 -4.87
CA GLY A 126 -17.00 11.04 -5.76
C GLY A 126 -16.73 10.50 -7.16
N ASP A 127 -17.79 10.47 -7.99
CA ASP A 127 -17.67 10.22 -9.41
C ASP A 127 -16.66 11.22 -10.02
N ASN A 128 -15.62 10.69 -10.66
CA ASN A 128 -14.57 11.43 -11.37
C ASN A 128 -13.66 12.33 -10.50
N ALA A 129 -13.62 12.16 -9.17
CA ALA A 129 -12.64 12.87 -8.34
C ALA A 129 -11.24 12.23 -8.51
N PRO A 130 -10.15 13.02 -8.59
CA PRO A 130 -8.80 12.47 -8.47
C PRO A 130 -8.54 12.03 -7.03
N PHE A 131 -7.83 10.93 -6.88
CA PHE A 131 -7.45 10.35 -5.59
C PHE A 131 -5.95 10.40 -5.39
N ASP A 132 -5.49 10.85 -4.23
CA ASP A 132 -4.10 10.64 -3.82
C ASP A 132 -3.94 9.23 -3.22
N VAL A 133 -2.87 8.53 -3.60
CA VAL A 133 -2.57 7.15 -3.15
C VAL A 133 -1.19 7.06 -2.54
N HIS A 134 -1.09 6.33 -1.43
CA HIS A 134 0.18 5.97 -0.81
C HIS A 134 0.24 4.46 -0.58
N LEU A 135 1.36 3.85 -0.96
CA LEU A 135 1.64 2.42 -0.79
C LEU A 135 2.85 2.26 0.13
N ILE A 136 2.65 1.57 1.26
CA ILE A 136 3.63 1.44 2.34
C ILE A 136 3.61 0.01 2.88
N GLY A 137 4.78 -0.57 3.14
CA GLY A 137 4.91 -1.93 3.68
C GLY A 137 5.48 -2.89 2.64
N GLY A 138 5.53 -4.18 2.96
CA GLY A 138 6.23 -5.18 2.16
C GLY A 138 7.73 -4.92 2.06
N PHE A 139 8.50 -5.95 1.73
CA PHE A 139 9.94 -5.84 1.55
C PHE A 139 10.39 -6.91 0.55
N ASP A 140 11.67 -6.92 0.17
CA ASP A 140 12.23 -7.96 -0.69
C ASP A 140 12.40 -9.26 0.11
N ASP A 141 11.29 -10.00 0.21
CA ASP A 141 11.13 -11.19 1.04
C ASP A 141 11.40 -12.51 0.28
N ALA A 142 11.77 -12.41 -1.00
CA ALA A 142 12.24 -13.54 -1.77
C ALA A 142 13.55 -14.08 -1.18
N SER A 143 13.54 -15.36 -0.78
CA SER A 143 14.74 -16.02 -0.27
C SER A 143 15.86 -16.01 -1.32
N THR A 144 17.00 -15.41 -0.98
CA THR A 144 18.25 -15.53 -1.74
C THR A 144 18.97 -16.83 -1.40
N LYS A 145 18.50 -17.63 -0.42
CA LYS A 145 19.11 -18.90 -0.06
C LYS A 145 18.99 -19.84 -1.24
N VAL A 146 20.13 -20.06 -1.88
CA VAL A 146 20.31 -21.08 -2.91
C VAL A 146 20.05 -22.42 -2.24
N VAL A 147 18.83 -22.96 -2.40
CA VAL A 147 18.62 -24.38 -2.15
C VAL A 147 19.40 -25.10 -3.24
N HIS A 148 20.53 -25.70 -2.88
CA HIS A 148 21.27 -26.60 -3.75
C HIS A 148 20.45 -27.88 -3.95
N SER A 149 19.34 -27.78 -4.70
CA SER A 149 18.65 -28.95 -5.22
C SER A 149 19.43 -29.43 -6.42
N SER A 150 20.14 -30.54 -6.23
CA SER A 150 20.88 -31.28 -7.26
C SER A 150 20.07 -31.38 -8.56
N GLY A 151 20.45 -30.61 -9.59
CA GLY A 151 20.04 -30.83 -10.98
C GLY A 151 18.72 -30.22 -11.49
N GLY A 152 18.01 -29.37 -10.74
CA GLY A 152 16.74 -28.75 -11.19
C GLY A 152 16.85 -27.29 -11.64
N LYS A 153 16.08 -26.87 -12.67
CA LYS A 153 15.95 -25.46 -13.08
C LYS A 153 15.72 -24.55 -11.86
N ARG A 154 16.53 -23.48 -11.76
CA ARG A 154 16.48 -22.48 -10.67
C ARG A 154 15.17 -21.69 -10.71
N ASN A 155 14.10 -22.19 -10.09
CA ASN A 155 12.93 -21.37 -9.82
C ASN A 155 13.23 -20.49 -8.61
N LYS A 156 13.58 -19.22 -8.87
CA LYS A 156 13.63 -18.19 -7.83
C LYS A 156 12.21 -18.09 -7.26
N GLN A 157 12.00 -18.58 -6.03
CA GLN A 157 10.71 -18.46 -5.39
C GLN A 157 10.42 -16.96 -5.21
N GLU A 158 9.38 -16.49 -5.89
CA GLU A 158 8.89 -15.13 -5.71
C GLU A 158 8.36 -15.03 -4.28
N GLY A 159 8.81 -14.01 -3.53
CA GLY A 159 8.30 -13.73 -2.19
C GLY A 159 6.82 -13.36 -2.22
N TYR A 160 6.24 -13.05 -1.08
CA TYR A 160 4.85 -12.65 -0.94
C TYR A 160 4.62 -11.17 -1.29
N SER A 161 5.58 -10.29 -0.99
CA SER A 161 5.39 -8.84 -1.15
C SER A 161 5.38 -8.40 -2.62
N HIS A 162 6.29 -8.95 -3.44
CA HIS A 162 6.42 -8.53 -4.84
C HIS A 162 5.15 -8.80 -5.66
N PRO A 163 4.55 -10.01 -5.64
CA PRO A 163 3.29 -10.26 -6.33
C PRO A 163 2.13 -9.41 -5.82
N LEU A 164 2.07 -9.15 -4.52
CA LEU A 164 1.05 -8.27 -3.93
C LEU A 164 1.18 -6.83 -4.45
N CYS A 165 2.39 -6.28 -4.46
CA CYS A 165 2.66 -4.95 -5.01
C CYS A 165 2.31 -4.86 -6.50
N CYS A 166 2.70 -5.87 -7.29
CA CYS A 166 2.36 -5.94 -8.71
C CYS A 166 0.85 -5.89 -8.92
N LYS A 167 0.09 -6.65 -8.12
CA LYS A 167 -1.37 -6.68 -8.26
C LYS A 167 -2.01 -5.34 -7.87
N ILE A 168 -1.54 -4.70 -6.81
CA ILE A 168 -2.03 -3.38 -6.38
C ILE A 168 -1.80 -2.34 -7.49
N VAL A 169 -0.57 -2.27 -8.02
CA VAL A 169 -0.22 -1.30 -9.07
C VAL A 169 -0.98 -1.58 -10.36
N GLU A 170 -1.14 -2.85 -10.75
CA GLU A 170 -1.94 -3.25 -11.91
C GLU A 170 -3.39 -2.75 -11.80
N VAL A 171 -4.03 -2.93 -10.64
CA VAL A 171 -5.42 -2.50 -10.41
C VAL A 171 -5.55 -0.98 -10.48
N LEU A 172 -4.62 -0.24 -9.88
CA LEU A 172 -4.59 1.23 -9.95
C LEU A 172 -4.41 1.74 -11.39
N HIS A 173 -3.48 1.10 -12.12
CA HIS A 173 -3.16 1.47 -13.50
C HIS A 173 -4.35 1.27 -14.44
N LYS A 174 -5.00 0.11 -14.37
CA LYS A 174 -6.15 -0.29 -15.22
C LYS A 174 -7.46 0.39 -14.87
N SER A 175 -7.58 1.00 -13.70
CA SER A 175 -8.83 1.67 -13.29
C SER A 175 -9.17 2.84 -14.22
N GLU A 176 -10.45 3.18 -14.33
CA GLU A 176 -10.88 4.41 -15.01
C GLU A 176 -10.72 5.65 -14.10
N GLN A 177 -10.64 5.45 -12.78
CA GLN A 177 -10.44 6.53 -11.83
C GLN A 177 -8.99 7.06 -11.92
N GLN A 178 -8.81 8.35 -11.62
CA GLN A 178 -7.49 8.99 -11.62
C GLN A 178 -6.84 8.84 -10.24
N PHE A 179 -5.68 8.18 -10.19
CA PHE A 179 -4.91 7.96 -8.97
C PHE A 179 -3.56 8.64 -9.08
N HIS A 180 -3.27 9.58 -8.19
CA HIS A 180 -1.97 10.24 -8.06
C HIS A 180 -1.16 9.51 -7.01
N LEU A 181 -0.14 8.77 -7.41
CA LEU A 181 0.73 8.07 -6.48
C LEU A 181 1.69 9.06 -5.83
N ARG A 182 1.56 9.25 -4.52
CA ARG A 182 2.33 10.22 -3.73
C ARG A 182 3.46 9.59 -2.94
N SER A 183 3.34 8.30 -2.59
CA SER A 183 4.40 7.57 -1.90
C SER A 183 4.39 6.11 -2.30
N PHE A 184 5.58 5.58 -2.54
CA PHE A 184 5.80 4.18 -2.94
C PHE A 184 6.97 3.61 -2.13
N CYS A 185 6.71 3.35 -0.84
CA CYS A 185 7.68 2.81 0.11
C CYS A 185 7.40 1.33 0.34
N VAL A 186 7.69 0.54 -0.68
CA VAL A 186 7.49 -0.91 -0.70
C VAL A 186 8.74 -1.62 -1.23
N LEU A 187 8.84 -2.93 -1.03
CA LEU A 187 9.91 -3.77 -1.62
C LEU A 187 11.31 -3.21 -1.29
N GLY A 188 12.22 -3.11 -2.26
CA GLY A 188 13.55 -2.54 -2.07
C GLY A 188 13.55 -1.17 -1.38
N ASN A 189 12.55 -0.31 -1.64
CA ASN A 189 12.42 0.98 -0.97
C ASN A 189 12.02 0.88 0.51
N ASN A 190 11.61 -0.30 0.97
CA ASN A 190 11.29 -0.62 2.36
C ASN A 190 12.13 -1.77 2.91
N THR A 191 13.22 -2.16 2.24
CA THR A 191 14.05 -3.30 2.65
C THR A 191 15.30 -2.84 3.35
N THR A 192 15.61 -3.46 4.49
CA THR A 192 16.93 -3.43 5.11
C THR A 192 17.37 -4.86 5.44
N THR A 193 18.58 -5.01 5.95
CA THR A 193 19.16 -6.30 6.30
C THR A 193 19.52 -6.30 7.78
N ASP A 194 19.30 -7.42 8.46
CA ASP A 194 19.77 -7.63 9.83
C ASP A 194 21.27 -7.98 9.88
N SER A 195 21.81 -8.15 11.08
CA SER A 195 23.22 -8.56 11.28
C SER A 195 23.57 -9.93 10.70
N TYR A 196 22.57 -10.76 10.37
CA TYR A 196 22.73 -12.11 9.85
C TYR A 196 22.55 -12.18 8.33
N GLY A 197 22.32 -11.04 7.67
CA GLY A 197 22.09 -11.01 6.22
C GLY A 197 20.65 -11.30 5.81
N ASN A 198 19.69 -11.37 6.75
CA ASN A 198 18.28 -11.58 6.42
C ASN A 198 17.61 -10.24 6.08
N SER A 199 16.84 -10.23 4.99
CA SER A 199 15.98 -9.09 4.64
C SER A 199 14.88 -8.89 5.69
N ARG A 200 14.56 -7.63 6.00
CA ARG A 200 13.48 -7.21 6.88
C ARG A 200 12.89 -5.87 6.42
N PRO A 201 11.61 -5.57 6.73
CA PRO A 201 11.03 -4.27 6.44
C PRO A 201 11.68 -3.17 7.30
N ILE A 202 11.83 -1.98 6.74
CA ILE A 202 12.23 -0.77 7.47
C ILE A 202 11.01 -0.18 8.19
N VAL A 203 9.90 -0.06 7.46
CA VAL A 203 8.61 0.43 7.93
C VAL A 203 7.67 -0.77 8.06
N GLY A 204 7.35 -1.14 9.31
CA GLY A 204 6.40 -2.20 9.65
C GLY A 204 4.98 -1.72 9.96
N GLY A 205 4.73 -0.40 9.93
CA GLY A 205 3.45 0.19 10.27
C GLY A 205 3.40 1.66 9.91
N PHE A 206 2.20 2.20 9.75
CA PHE A 206 2.00 3.64 9.59
C PHE A 206 0.77 4.14 10.33
N VAL A 207 0.80 5.43 10.68
CA VAL A 207 -0.38 6.20 11.04
C VAL A 207 -0.48 7.43 10.14
N VAL A 208 -1.69 7.68 9.63
CA VAL A 208 -2.05 8.91 8.93
C VAL A 208 -2.55 9.91 9.97
N SER A 209 -1.97 11.11 9.93
CA SER A 209 -2.34 12.27 10.74
C SER A 209 -2.42 13.50 9.84
N ASP A 210 -2.98 14.60 10.37
CA ASP A 210 -3.05 15.90 9.66
C ASP A 210 -3.75 15.81 8.29
N PHE A 211 -5.02 15.44 8.31
CA PHE A 211 -5.88 15.26 7.14
C PHE A 211 -6.12 16.53 6.29
N LEU A 212 -5.71 17.69 6.81
CA LEU A 212 -6.08 19.02 6.32
C LEU A 212 -5.00 19.68 5.45
N THR A 213 -3.75 19.22 5.49
CA THR A 213 -2.69 19.79 4.65
C THR A 213 -2.62 19.09 3.28
N SER A 214 -2.52 19.87 2.20
CA SER A 214 -2.52 19.39 0.82
C SER A 214 -1.20 18.77 0.36
N GLU A 215 -0.17 18.75 1.21
CA GLU A 215 1.20 18.43 0.77
C GLU A 215 1.74 17.09 1.26
N SER A 216 1.20 16.47 2.32
CA SER A 216 1.67 15.13 2.71
C SER A 216 0.78 14.42 3.73
N ILE A 217 0.33 13.22 3.38
CA ILE A 217 0.09 12.20 4.39
C ILE A 217 1.44 11.94 5.07
N LYS A 218 1.61 12.43 6.30
CA LYS A 218 2.69 11.98 7.17
C LYS A 218 2.30 10.61 7.70
N ALA A 219 2.67 9.58 6.94
CA ALA A 219 2.71 8.24 7.49
C ALA A 219 3.85 8.20 8.52
N LEU A 220 3.50 8.17 9.79
CA LEU A 220 4.49 8.00 10.87
C LEU A 220 4.66 6.52 11.12
N ILE A 221 5.91 6.04 11.24
CA ILE A 221 6.17 4.65 11.65
C ILE A 221 5.58 4.45 13.05
N SER A 222 4.74 3.43 13.21
CA SER A 222 4.14 3.06 14.49
C SER A 222 4.25 1.55 14.67
N THR A 223 4.74 1.10 15.81
CA THR A 223 4.87 -0.33 16.12
C THR A 223 3.93 -0.81 17.25
N VAL A 224 3.08 0.07 17.79
CA VAL A 224 2.01 -0.34 18.71
C VAL A 224 0.82 0.61 18.63
N PHE A 225 -0.33 0.11 18.18
CA PHE A 225 -1.63 0.68 18.50
C PHE A 225 -2.27 -0.06 19.67
N SER A 226 -2.56 0.66 20.75
CA SER A 226 -3.49 0.16 21.76
C SER A 226 -4.92 0.22 21.20
N THR A 227 -5.70 -0.83 21.39
CA THR A 227 -7.01 -1.06 20.76
C THR A 227 -7.94 0.14 20.78
N CYS A 228 -8.51 0.47 19.62
CA CYS A 228 -9.46 1.57 19.42
C CYS A 228 -10.93 1.13 19.59
N GLU A 229 -11.79 2.06 20.02
CA GLU A 229 -13.25 1.94 19.97
C GLU A 229 -13.77 1.94 18.53
N ARG A 230 -14.52 0.89 18.14
CA ARG A 230 -15.02 0.71 16.76
C ARG A 230 -16.18 1.64 16.36
N HIS A 231 -16.64 2.52 17.24
CA HIS A 231 -17.88 3.29 17.03
C HIS A 231 -17.71 4.54 16.14
N ILE A 232 -16.47 4.98 15.88
CA ILE A 232 -16.21 6.27 15.21
C ILE A 232 -16.10 6.14 13.68
N CYS A 233 -15.90 4.92 13.14
CA CYS A 233 -15.69 4.69 11.71
C CYS A 233 -16.35 3.40 11.20
N LYS A 234 -16.42 3.24 9.87
CA LYS A 234 -16.84 1.98 9.23
C LYS A 234 -15.60 1.11 8.99
N ILE A 235 -15.29 0.23 9.94
CA ILE A 235 -14.30 -0.84 9.76
C ILE A 235 -14.99 -2.02 9.10
N LYS A 236 -14.38 -2.55 8.04
CA LYS A 236 -14.92 -3.70 7.29
C LYS A 236 -13.79 -4.63 6.86
N THR A 237 -14.10 -5.91 6.75
CA THR A 237 -13.18 -6.91 6.21
C THR A 237 -13.10 -6.80 4.68
N LEU A 238 -11.89 -6.87 4.14
CA LEU A 238 -11.60 -6.97 2.72
C LEU A 238 -12.16 -8.30 2.18
N LYS A 239 -12.82 -8.23 1.03
CA LYS A 239 -13.46 -9.39 0.40
C LYS A 239 -12.71 -9.70 -0.88
N ALA A 240 -12.43 -10.98 -1.11
CA ALA A 240 -11.97 -11.43 -2.40
C ALA A 240 -13.08 -11.29 -3.44
N VAL A 241 -12.72 -10.99 -4.68
CA VAL A 241 -13.66 -11.10 -5.80
C VAL A 241 -13.86 -12.59 -6.07
N ALA A 242 -15.11 -13.06 -6.02
CA ALA A 242 -15.43 -14.39 -6.52
C ALA A 242 -15.13 -14.37 -8.02
N GLN A 243 -14.17 -15.18 -8.47
CA GLN A 243 -13.95 -15.39 -9.90
C GLN A 243 -15.23 -16.04 -10.45
N GLY A 244 -16.08 -15.23 -11.08
CA GLY A 244 -17.17 -15.73 -11.90
C GLY A 244 -16.57 -16.44 -13.10
N ASN A 245 -17.03 -17.66 -13.37
CA ASN A 245 -16.70 -18.39 -14.58
C ASN A 245 -17.04 -17.51 -15.80
N ILE A 246 -16.04 -17.20 -16.60
CA ILE A 246 -16.18 -16.71 -17.97
C ILE A 246 -16.43 -17.91 -18.87
#